data_AF-A0A927Q5A2-F1
#
_entry.id   AF-A0A927Q5A2-F1
#
_cell.length_a   1.000
_cell.length_b   1.000
_cell.length_c   1.000
_cell.angle_alpha   90.00
_cell.angle_beta   90.00
_cell.angle_gamma   90.00
#
_symmetry.space_group_name_H-M   'P 1'
#
loop_
_entity.id
_entity.type
_entity.pdbx_description
1 polymer ?
#
loop_
_entity_poly.entity_id
_entity_poly.type
_entity_poly.pdbx_seq_one_letter_code
_entity_poly.pdbx_strand_id
1 'polypeptide(L)'
;MSDAVSGTGNHTFAGWRFTESGRYLVSPAGEQMTAERLSGLLWRDQMELRRAGFASRRKAEAGTRGRQYGAKVKVVVVELDDWRERHFGRAG
;
A
#
# COMPACT_ATOMS: atom_id res chain seq x y z
N MET A 1 -23.41 -39.16 49.07
CA MET A 1 -22.51 -39.48 47.94
C MET A 1 -23.36 -39.31 46.70
N SER A 2 -23.51 -38.08 46.18
CA SER A 2 -22.55 -37.40 45.28
C SER A 2 -22.31 -38.30 44.07
N ASP A 3 -22.82 -37.98 42.89
CA ASP A 3 -22.25 -36.88 42.10
C ASP A 3 -23.28 -36.02 41.37
N ALA A 4 -23.19 -34.72 41.60
CA ALA A 4 -23.77 -33.71 40.72
C ALA A 4 -22.94 -33.68 39.44
N VAL A 5 -23.51 -34.16 38.33
CA VAL A 5 -23.02 -33.84 36.99
C VAL A 5 -23.20 -32.34 36.80
N SER A 6 -22.14 -31.58 37.08
CA SER A 6 -22.00 -30.21 36.64
C SER A 6 -21.88 -30.23 35.11
N GLY A 7 -23.04 -30.23 34.45
CA GLY A 7 -23.14 -29.82 33.06
C GLY A 7 -22.72 -28.35 32.99
N THR A 8 -21.43 -28.10 32.86
CA THR A 8 -20.94 -26.78 32.44
C THR A 8 -21.50 -26.55 31.06
N GLY A 9 -22.52 -25.71 30.97
CA GLY A 9 -23.12 -25.28 29.71
C GLY A 9 -21.99 -24.84 28.79
N ASN A 10 -21.74 -25.64 27.75
CA ASN A 10 -20.80 -25.30 26.71
C ASN A 10 -21.46 -24.19 25.87
N HIS A 11 -21.47 -22.98 26.41
CA HIS A 11 -21.68 -21.79 25.61
C HIS A 11 -20.49 -21.75 24.66
N THR A 12 -20.68 -22.20 23.42
CA THR A 12 -19.68 -22.06 22.37
C THR A 12 -19.43 -20.56 22.20
N PHE A 13 -18.43 -20.06 22.90
CA PHE A 13 -18.09 -18.65 22.93
C PHE A 13 -17.65 -18.25 21.51
N ALA A 14 -18.49 -17.47 20.82
CA ALA A 14 -18.31 -17.11 19.42
C ALA A 14 -17.30 -15.96 19.19
N GLY A 15 -16.34 -15.79 20.10
CA GLY A 15 -15.42 -14.66 20.10
C GLY A 15 -13.97 -15.06 20.39
N TRP A 16 -13.10 -14.05 20.37
CA TRP A 16 -11.71 -14.20 20.80
C TRP A 16 -11.62 -14.09 22.32
N ARG A 17 -10.82 -14.95 22.95
CA ARG A 17 -10.59 -14.90 24.41
C ARG A 17 -9.13 -15.10 24.74
N PHE A 18 -8.70 -14.58 25.88
CA PHE A 18 -7.42 -14.97 26.44
C PHE A 18 -7.54 -16.30 27.21
N THR A 19 -6.45 -17.06 27.29
CA THR A 19 -6.35 -18.15 28.26
C THR A 19 -6.35 -17.58 29.69
N GLU A 20 -6.72 -18.38 30.68
CA GLU A 20 -6.72 -17.93 32.09
C GLU A 20 -5.33 -17.48 32.55
N SER A 21 -4.27 -18.10 32.02
CA SER A 21 -2.88 -17.68 32.23
C SER A 21 -2.48 -16.39 31.52
N GLY A 22 -3.32 -15.86 30.62
CA GLY A 22 -3.02 -14.72 29.76
C GLY A 22 -1.98 -14.97 28.66
N ARG A 23 -1.42 -16.19 28.57
CA ARG A 23 -0.30 -16.50 27.67
C ARG A 23 -0.70 -16.54 26.19
N TYR A 24 -1.94 -16.93 25.89
CA TYR A 24 -2.40 -17.12 24.52
C TYR A 24 -3.71 -16.39 24.27
N LEU A 25 -3.84 -15.86 23.06
CA LEU A 25 -5.11 -15.44 22.49
C LEU A 25 -5.71 -16.62 21.72
N VAL A 26 -6.95 -16.97 22.05
CA VAL A 26 -7.67 -18.12 21.49
C VAL A 26 -8.74 -17.63 20.53
N SER A 27 -8.75 -18.18 19.32
CA SER A 27 -9.77 -17.89 18.30
C SER A 27 -11.08 -18.62 18.59
N PRO A 28 -12.21 -18.22 17.98
CA PRO A 28 -13.47 -18.96 18.08
C PRO A 28 -13.36 -20.42 17.62
N ALA A 29 -12.41 -20.72 16.72
CA ALA A 29 -12.11 -22.08 16.25
C ALA A 29 -11.21 -22.88 17.21
N GLY A 30 -10.76 -22.28 18.31
CA GLY A 30 -9.89 -22.92 19.31
C GLY A 30 -8.40 -22.81 19.01
N GLU A 31 -8.00 -22.11 17.94
CA GLU A 31 -6.59 -21.89 17.62
C GLU A 31 -5.95 -20.93 18.62
N GLN A 32 -4.71 -21.21 19.02
CA GLN A 32 -3.97 -20.40 20.00
C GLN A 32 -2.87 -19.57 19.32
N MET A 33 -2.76 -18.31 19.73
CA MET A 33 -1.75 -17.38 19.23
C MET A 33 -0.96 -16.80 20.39
N THR A 34 0.37 -16.78 20.27
CA THR A 34 1.25 -16.10 21.23
C THR A 34 1.32 -14.61 20.95
N ALA A 35 1.82 -13.83 21.92
CA ALA A 35 2.09 -12.42 21.76
C ALA A 35 3.09 -12.15 20.61
N GLU A 36 4.14 -12.96 20.50
CA GLU A 36 5.15 -12.82 19.44
C GLU A 36 4.54 -13.05 18.05
N ARG A 37 3.63 -14.03 17.94
CA ARG A 37 2.91 -14.28 16.68
C ARG A 37 2.03 -13.10 16.30
N LEU A 38 1.33 -12.50 17.26
CA LEU A 38 0.55 -11.29 17.05
C LEU A 38 1.43 -10.11 16.59
N SER A 39 2.58 -9.89 17.23
CA SER A 39 3.54 -8.88 16.81
C SER A 39 4.04 -9.09 15.37
N GLY A 40 4.31 -10.34 14.99
CA GLY A 40 4.70 -10.69 13.62
C GLY A 40 3.60 -10.40 12.59
N LEU A 41 2.34 -10.65 12.92
CA LEU A 41 1.21 -10.33 12.04
C LEU A 41 1.01 -8.83 11.85
N LEU A 42 1.12 -8.05 12.94
CA LEU A 42 1.04 -6.58 12.87
C LEU A 42 2.19 -6.00 12.05
N TRP A 43 3.40 -6.52 12.21
CA TRP A 43 4.54 -6.13 11.38
C TRP A 43 4.28 -6.46 9.90
N ARG A 44 3.76 -7.65 9.60
CA ARG A 44 3.45 -8.06 8.22
C ARG A 44 2.42 -7.14 7.59
N ASP A 45 1.33 -6.83 8.29
CA ASP A 45 0.28 -5.91 7.81
C ASP A 45 0.87 -4.52 7.50
N GLN A 46 1.73 -4.00 8.38
CA GLN A 46 2.44 -2.75 8.14
C GLN A 46 3.34 -2.80 6.89
N MET A 47 4.03 -3.91 6.64
CA MET A 47 4.86 -4.06 5.44
C MET A 47 4.03 -4.19 4.17
N GLU A 48 2.88 -4.86 4.22
CA GLU A 48 1.95 -4.97 3.08
C GLU A 48 1.40 -3.59 2.70
N LEU A 49 1.01 -2.76 3.68
CA LEU A 49 0.63 -1.37 3.47
C LEU A 49 1.76 -0.54 2.84
N ARG A 50 3.00 -0.69 3.32
CA ARG A 50 4.17 -0.02 2.73
C ARG A 50 4.38 -0.45 1.28
N ARG A 51 4.28 -1.75 0.97
CA ARG A 51 4.39 -2.30 -0.39
C ARG A 51 3.31 -1.72 -1.31
N ALA A 52 2.07 -1.64 -0.85
CA ALA A 52 0.98 -1.01 -1.60
C ALA A 52 1.27 0.47 -1.87
N GLY A 53 1.79 1.21 -0.89
CA GLY A 53 2.23 2.60 -1.07
C GLY A 53 3.36 2.76 -2.09
N PHE A 54 4.34 1.85 -2.10
CA PHE A 54 5.39 1.84 -3.15
C PHE A 54 4.82 1.53 -4.54
N ALA A 55 3.86 0.62 -4.65
CA ALA A 55 3.20 0.31 -5.92
C ALA A 55 2.42 1.53 -6.46
N SER A 56 1.70 2.24 -5.59
CA SER A 56 1.00 3.49 -5.94
C SER A 56 1.96 4.56 -6.45
N ARG A 57 3.09 4.78 -5.74
CA ARG A 57 4.13 5.73 -6.17
C ARG A 57 4.73 5.37 -7.53
N ARG A 58 5.08 4.09 -7.76
CA ARG A 58 5.59 3.65 -9.06
C ARG A 58 4.59 3.89 -10.19
N LYS A 59 3.30 3.67 -9.96
CA LYS A 59 2.24 3.94 -10.95
C LYS A 59 2.12 5.43 -11.26
N ALA A 60 2.21 6.30 -10.24
CA ALA A 60 2.21 7.74 -10.42
C ALA A 60 3.44 8.23 -11.21
N GLU A 61 4.63 7.75 -10.87
CA GLU A 61 5.88 8.11 -11.57
C GLU A 61 5.89 7.64 -13.03
N ALA A 62 5.34 6.46 -13.34
CA ALA A 62 5.23 5.98 -14.72
C ALA A 62 4.34 6.91 -15.57
N GLY A 63 3.24 7.42 -15.00
CA GLY A 63 2.37 8.41 -15.65
C GLY A 63 3.05 9.77 -15.87
N THR A 64 3.94 10.18 -14.96
CA THR A 64 4.71 11.43 -15.08
C THR A 64 5.86 11.29 -16.09
N ARG A 65 6.60 10.17 -16.11
CA ARG A 65 7.70 9.95 -17.08
C ARG A 65 7.20 9.98 -18.52
N GLY A 66 6.03 9.39 -18.82
CA GLY A 66 5.42 9.49 -20.15
C GLY A 66 5.10 10.93 -20.60
N ARG A 67 4.87 11.84 -19.65
CA ARG A 67 4.66 13.28 -19.91
C ARG A 67 5.97 14.07 -19.97
N GLN A 68 6.95 13.71 -19.13
CA GLN A 68 8.26 14.39 -19.05
C GLN A 68 9.16 14.10 -20.25
N TYR A 69 9.16 12.86 -20.77
CA TYR A 69 9.93 12.50 -21.97
C TYR A 69 9.19 12.83 -23.29
N GLY A 70 8.05 13.52 -23.21
CA GLY A 70 7.16 13.81 -24.33
C GLY A 70 7.03 15.30 -24.68
N ALA A 71 7.95 16.17 -24.23
CA ALA A 71 8.03 17.50 -24.83
C ALA A 71 8.43 17.33 -26.30
N LYS A 72 7.45 17.35 -27.20
CA LYS A 72 7.65 17.31 -28.66
C LYS A 72 8.44 18.56 -29.06
N VAL A 73 9.75 18.43 -29.22
CA VAL A 73 10.60 19.50 -29.74
C VAL A 73 10.35 19.58 -31.25
N LYS A 74 9.74 20.67 -31.71
CA LYS A 74 9.63 21.00 -33.14
C LYS A 74 10.79 21.89 -33.53
N VAL A 75 11.80 21.33 -34.19
CA VAL A 75 12.90 22.09 -34.79
C VAL A 75 12.43 22.62 -36.14
N VAL A 76 12.54 23.93 -36.36
CA VAL A 76 12.28 24.57 -37.65
C VAL A 76 13.59 25.25 -38.06
N VAL A 77 14.14 24.84 -39.21
CA VAL A 77 15.27 25.51 -39.84
C VAL A 77 14.71 26.48 -40.86
N VAL A 78 15.09 27.75 -40.76
CA VAL A 78 14.75 28.80 -41.72
C VAL A 78 16.02 29.44 -42.23
N GLU A 79 16.00 29.90 -43.48
CA GLU A 79 17.06 30.75 -44.01
C GLU A 79 17.06 32.09 -43.27
N LEU A 80 18.23 32.49 -42.78
CA LEU A 80 18.38 33.60 -41.85
C LEU A 80 18.01 34.94 -42.47
N ASP A 81 18.27 35.11 -43.77
CA ASP A 81 17.99 36.36 -44.49
C ASP A 81 16.48 36.63 -44.62
N ASP A 82 15.71 35.63 -45.03
CA ASP A 82 14.24 35.72 -45.09
C ASP A 82 13.62 35.99 -43.72
N TRP A 83 14.16 35.35 -42.67
CA TRP A 83 13.69 35.55 -41.30
C TRP A 83 13.98 36.97 -40.82
N ARG A 84 15.19 37.47 -41.10
CA ARG A 84 15.63 38.81 -40.70
C ARG A 84 14.86 39.90 -41.44
N GLU A 85 14.60 39.74 -42.73
CA GLU A 85 13.79 40.66 -43.53
C GLU A 85 12.35 40.72 -43.02
N ARG A 86 11.74 39.57 -42.69
CA ARG A 86 10.38 39.51 -42.12
C ARG A 86 10.25 40.14 -40.74
N HIS A 87 11.27 40.00 -39.88
CA HIS A 87 11.18 40.41 -38.48
C HIS A 87 11.71 41.82 -38.19
N PHE A 88 12.71 42.27 -38.93
CA PHE A 88 13.36 43.57 -38.70
C PHE A 88 13.25 44.53 -39.89
N GLY A 89 12.64 44.08 -40.99
CA GLY A 89 12.63 44.81 -42.24
C GLY A 89 13.97 44.73 -42.97
N ARG A 90 13.97 45.11 -44.24
CA ARG A 90 15.17 45.17 -45.06
C ARG A 90 16.06 46.31 -44.54
N ALA A 91 17.24 45.99 -44.02
CA ALA A 91 18.28 46.98 -43.83
C ALA A 91 18.69 47.45 -45.23
N GLY A 92 18.33 48.70 -45.56
CA GLY A 92 18.66 49.34 -46.83
C GLY A 92 20.16 49.54 -46.99
#